data_AF-A0A536LI26-F1
#
_entry.id   AF-A0A536LI26-F1
#
_cell.length_a   1.000
_cell.length_b   1.000
_cell.length_c   1.000
_cell.angle_alpha   90.00
_cell.angle_beta   90.00
_cell.angle_gamma   90.00
#
_symmetry.space_group_name_H-M   'P 1'
#
loop_
_entity.id
_entity.type
_entity.pdbx_description
1 polymer ?
#
loop_
_entity_poly.entity_id
_entity_poly.type
_entity_poly.pdbx_seq_one_letter_code
_entity_poly.pdbx_strand_id
1 'polypeptide(L)' 'MSRGRAREFWCSVVSEAVMIRLKRPGGFGRVQGYFVQCNQTECQYVEENKPPCPLHAGLFADEIKAAEDARGARREELET' A
#
# COMPACT_ATOMS: atom_id res chain seq x y z
N MET A 1 -4.72 -13.28 1.27
CA MET A 1 -4.50 -11.82 1.19
C MET A 1 -3.16 -11.50 1.81
N SER A 2 -2.19 -11.05 1.00
CA SER A 2 -0.87 -10.64 1.49
C SER A 2 -1.06 -9.45 2.42
N ARG A 3 -1.03 -9.72 3.74
CA ARG A 3 -1.00 -8.67 4.76
C ARG A 3 0.38 -8.03 4.63
N GLY A 4 0.48 -6.95 3.86
CA GLY A 4 1.72 -6.20 3.69
C GLY A 4 2.36 -5.97 5.06
N ARG A 5 3.65 -6.27 5.18
CA ARG A 5 4.39 -6.12 6.43
C ARG A 5 4.29 -4.66 6.86
N ALA A 6 3.88 -4.45 8.11
CA ALA A 6 3.97 -3.12 8.70
C ALA A 6 5.45 -2.79 8.90
N ARG A 7 5.86 -1.58 8.54
CA ARG A 7 7.22 -1.08 8.73
C ARG A 7 7.16 0.31 9.38
N GLU A 8 8.20 0.64 10.14
CA GLU A 8 8.35 1.97 10.70
C GLU A 8 8.76 2.96 9.60
N PHE A 9 8.25 4.18 9.66
CA PHE A 9 8.54 5.25 8.73
C PHE A 9 8.55 6.59 9.47
N TRP A 10 9.54 7.42 9.20
CA TRP A 10 9.60 8.77 9.77
C TRP A 10 8.74 9.74 8.95
N CYS A 11 7.64 10.22 9.53
CA CYS A 11 6.76 11.18 8.88
C CYS A 11 7.22 12.62 9.15
N SER A 12 7.71 13.32 8.13
CA SER A 12 8.17 14.72 8.27
C SER A 12 7.06 15.73 8.58
N VAL A 13 5.80 15.41 8.28
CA VAL A 13 4.66 16.30 8.51
C VAL A 13 4.36 16.46 10.00
N VAL A 14 4.41 15.36 10.75
CA VAL A 14 4.17 15.33 12.20
C VAL A 14 5.47 15.17 13.00
N SER A 15 6.60 14.94 12.32
CA SER A 15 7.92 14.69 12.93
C SER A 15 7.91 13.52 13.92
N GLU A 16 7.23 12.41 13.55
CA GLU A 16 7.12 11.21 14.36
C GLU A 16 7.40 9.94 13.55
N ALA A 17 7.82 8.88 14.26
CA ALA A 17 7.89 7.53 13.72
C ALA A 17 6.49 6.90 13.70
N VAL A 18 6.03 6.56 12.51
CA VAL A 18 4.71 5.97 12.27
C VAL A 18 4.83 4.58 11.67
N MET A 19 3.87 3.71 11.93
CA MET A 19 3.80 2.40 11.30
C MET A 19 2.99 2.49 10.01
N ILE A 20 3.62 2.13 8.90
CA ILE A 20 3.00 2.14 7.58
C ILE A 20 2.82 0.73 7.05
N ARG A 21 1.74 0.50 6.31
CA ARG A 21 1.48 -0.78 5.66
C ARG A 21 0.85 -0.61 4.29
N LEU A 22 1.22 -1.48 3.37
CA LEU A 22 0.57 -1.57 2.06
C LEU A 22 -0.84 -2.15 2.22
N LYS A 23 -1.84 -1.42 1.71
CA LYS A 23 -3.23 -1.86 1.61
C LYS A 23 -3.70 -1.76 0.17
N ARG A 24 -4.66 -2.61 -0.15
CA ARG A 24 -5.44 -2.53 -1.39
C ARG A 24 -6.90 -2.30 -0.98
N PRO A 25 -7.61 -1.34 -1.57
CA PRO A 25 -9.03 -1.19 -1.33
C PRO A 25 -9.72 -2.49 -1.75
N GLY A 26 -10.43 -3.13 -0.82
CA GLY A 26 -11.25 -4.29 -1.13
C GLY A 26 -12.58 -3.80 -1.69
N GLY A 27 -12.76 -3.86 -3.00
CA GLY A 27 -14.02 -3.49 -3.63
C GLY A 27 -14.03 -3.82 -5.11
N PHE A 28 -15.02 -4.61 -5.53
CA PHE A 28 -15.38 -4.80 -6.93
C PHE A 28 -15.80 -3.43 -7.50
N GLY A 29 -14.92 -2.77 -8.26
CA GLY A 29 -15.29 -1.59 -9.06
C GLY A 29 -14.75 -0.21 -8.65
N ARG A 30 -13.89 -0.07 -7.63
CA ARG A 30 -13.14 1.19 -7.40
C ARG A 30 -11.70 1.07 -7.92
N VAL A 31 -11.15 2.21 -8.35
CA VAL A 31 -9.84 2.38 -9.00
C VAL A 31 -8.82 1.37 -8.46
N GLN A 32 -8.35 0.47 -9.32
CA GLN A 32 -7.39 -0.55 -8.95
C GLN A 32 -6.05 0.12 -8.60
N GLY A 33 -5.72 0.20 -7.33
CA GLY A 33 -4.46 0.78 -6.87
C GLY A 33 -4.10 0.33 -5.46
N TYR A 34 -2.81 0.30 -5.17
CA TYR A 34 -2.30 0.12 -3.81
C TYR A 34 -2.19 1.48 -3.13
N PHE A 35 -2.44 1.54 -1.83
CA PHE A 35 -2.22 2.72 -1.00
C PHE A 35 -1.43 2.34 0.25
N VAL A 36 -0.75 3.31 0.85
CA VAL A 36 0.00 3.15 2.08
C VAL A 36 -0.81 3.70 3.24
N GLN A 37 -1.21 2.81 4.14
CA GLN A 37 -1.94 3.15 5.35
C GLN A 37 -0.97 3.45 6.49
N CYS A 38 -1.11 4.63 7.10
CA CYS A 38 -0.48 5.02 8.36
C CYS A 38 -1.29 4.48 9.56
N ASN A 39 -0.65 4.19 10.68
CA ASN A 39 -1.31 3.84 11.94
C ASN A 39 -1.86 5.04 12.71
N GLN A 40 -1.47 6.26 12.34
CA GLN A 40 -1.96 7.49 12.96
C GLN A 40 -3.42 7.73 12.60
N THR A 41 -4.30 7.80 13.61
CA THR A 41 -5.76 7.95 13.44
C THR A 41 -6.15 9.33 12.92
N GLU A 42 -5.33 10.33 13.18
CA GLU A 42 -5.57 11.72 12.80
C GLU A 42 -4.94 12.09 11.45
N CYS A 43 -4.36 11.12 10.73
CA CYS A 43 -3.73 11.38 9.45
C CYS A 43 -4.79 11.71 8.38
N GLN A 44 -4.92 12.99 8.05
CA GLN A 44 -5.87 13.50 7.05
C GLN A 44 -5.65 12.98 5.62
N TYR A 45 -4.47 12.38 5.35
CA TYR A 45 -4.09 11.86 4.03
C TYR A 45 -4.14 10.34 3.94
N VAL A 46 -4.66 9.67 4.98
CA VAL A 46 -4.84 8.22 4.98
C VAL A 46 -5.76 7.82 3.82
N GLU A 47 -5.42 6.75 3.11
CA GLU A 47 -6.12 6.23 1.91
C GLU A 47 -5.99 7.04 0.61
N GLU A 48 -5.64 8.33 0.67
CA GLU A 48 -5.43 9.13 -0.55
C GLU A 48 -3.96 9.30 -0.92
N ASN A 49 -3.03 9.31 0.05
CA ASN A 49 -1.59 9.50 -0.18
C ASN A 49 -1.26 10.73 -1.06
N LYS A 50 -2.14 11.74 -1.06
CA LYS A 50 -1.96 12.95 -1.87
C LYS A 50 -0.95 13.89 -1.22
N PRO A 51 -0.20 14.68 -2.00
CA PRO A 51 0.63 15.75 -1.48
C PRO A 51 -0.19 16.66 -0.56
N PRO A 52 0.35 17.11 0.59
CA PRO A 52 1.74 17.05 1.07
C PRO A 52 2.17 15.77 1.82
N CYS A 53 1.43 14.66 1.75
CA CYS A 53 1.80 13.43 2.44
C CYS A 53 3.08 12.80 1.85
N PRO A 54 4.08 12.42 2.67
CA PRO A 54 5.28 11.72 2.19
C PRO A 54 5.02 10.24 1.86
N LEU A 55 3.85 9.71 2.22
CA LEU A 55 3.50 8.30 1.99
C LEU A 55 2.98 8.13 0.57
N HIS A 56 3.53 7.19 -0.18
CA HIS A 56 3.06 6.81 -1.50
C HIS A 56 3.30 5.31 -1.78
N ALA A 57 2.53 4.73 -2.71
CA ALA A 57 2.64 3.30 -3.06
C ALA A 57 4.04 2.87 -3.50
N GLY A 58 4.82 3.77 -4.11
CA GLY A 58 6.23 3.51 -4.48
C GLY A 58 7.14 3.10 -3.32
N LEU A 59 6.80 3.39 -2.05
CA LEU A 59 7.55 2.90 -0.88
C LEU A 59 7.50 1.36 -0.75
N PHE A 60 6.52 0.73 -1.38
CA PHE A 60 6.31 -0.72 -1.42
C PHE A 60 6.33 -1.24 -2.85
N ALA A 61 7.09 -0.60 -3.75
CA ALA A 61 7.15 -0.99 -5.17
C ALA A 61 7.53 -2.47 -5.34
N ASP A 62 8.47 -2.97 -4.54
CA ASP A 62 8.90 -4.37 -4.57
C ASP A 62 7.79 -5.33 -4.14
N GLU A 63 7.06 -5.03 -3.05
CA GLU A 63 5.92 -5.84 -2.63
C GLU A 63 4.77 -5.81 -3.61
N ILE A 64 4.50 -4.65 -4.23
CA ILE A 64 3.51 -4.53 -5.29
C ILE A 64 3.93 -5.43 -6.45
N LYS A 65 5.17 -5.32 -6.92
CA LYS A 65 5.69 -6.14 -8.02
C LYS A 65 5.59 -7.63 -7.69
N ALA A 66 6.02 -8.05 -6.50
CA ALA A 66 5.93 -9.44 -6.07
C ALA A 66 4.47 -9.93 -5.97
N ALA A 67 3.54 -9.08 -5.52
CA ALA A 67 2.13 -9.43 -5.44
C ALA A 67 1.46 -9.53 -6.81
N GLU A 68 1.83 -8.67 -7.76
CA GLU A 68 1.34 -8.71 -9.14
C GLU A 68 1.91 -9.91 -9.90
N ASP A 69 3.21 -10.21 -9.73
CA ASP A 69 3.88 -11.37 -10.32
C ASP A 69 3.24 -12.70 -9.85
N ALA A 70 3.02 -12.84 -8.54
CA ALA A 70 2.33 -14.00 -7.97
C ALA A 70 0.86 -14.13 -8.43
N ARG A 71 0.24 -13.07 -8.95
CA ARG A 71 -1.08 -13.13 -9.60
C ARG A 71 -1.00 -13.46 -11.08
N GLY A 72 0.03 -12.97 -11.77
CA GLY A 72 0.35 -13.37 -13.15
C GLY A 72 0.55 -14.88 -13.24
N ALA A 73 1.41 -15.42 -12.38
CA ALA A 73 1.70 -16.86 -12.32
C ALA A 73 0.44 -17.73 -12.12
N ARG A 74 -0.48 -17.34 -11.23
CA ARG A 74 -1.74 -18.07 -11.04
C ARG A 74 -2.70 -18.00 -12.23
N ARG A 75 -2.64 -16.93 -13.02
CA ARG A 75 -3.49 -16.82 -14.21
C ARG A 75 -2.97 -17.71 -15.33
N GLU A 76 -1.64 -17.81 -15.46
CA GLU A 76 -0.97 -18.66 -16.45
C GLU A 76 -1.16 -20.16 -16.15
N GLU A 77 -1.15 -20.59 -14.88
CA GLU A 77 -1.47 -21.97 -14.50
C GLU A 77 -2.93 -22.40 -14.77
N LEU A 78 -3.87 -21.46 -14.90
CA LEU A 78 -5.28 -21.77 -15.20
C LEU A 78 -5.56 -21.85 -16.71
N GLU A 79 -4.61 -21.41 -17.56
CA GLU A 79 -4.74 -21.34 -19.02
C GLU A 79 -3.97 -22.47 -19.76
N THR A 80 -3.43 -23.45 -19.03
CA THR A 80 -2.82 -24.70 -19.55
C THR A 80 -3.67 -25.92 -19.26
#